data_AF-A0A1H4WB69-F1
#
_entry.id   AF-A0A1H4WB69-F1
#
_cell.length_a   1.000
_cell.length_b   1.000
_cell.length_c   1.000
_cell.angle_alpha   90.00
_cell.angle_beta   90.00
_cell.angle_gamma   90.00
#
_symmetry.space_group_name_H-M   'P 1'
#
loop_
_entity.id
_entity.type
_entity.pdbx_description
1 polymer ?
#
loop_
_entity_poly.entity_id
_entity_poly.type
_entity_poly.pdbx_seq_one_letter_code
_entity_poly.pdbx_strand_id
1 'polypeptide(L)'
;MPITRRQAVNLANHLHDLRQAWTVPSLMSLMEKHHDHPAPFPDIAHALCTAARDDKTNTPGLAFQDPRFWPRAAADKPAGARCPIHPDDRPDRKWCPGCRSEIITGMRPETHHRQHYEPLDGPEPA
;
A
#
# COMPACT_ATOMS: atom_id res chain seq x y z
N MET A 1 2.51 4.56 0.26
CA MET A 1 3.47 5.62 -0.13
C MET A 1 2.81 6.30 -1.31
N PRO A 2 2.44 7.59 -1.19
CA PRO A 2 1.60 8.25 -2.18
C PRO A 2 2.32 8.34 -3.54
N ILE A 3 1.56 8.37 -4.63
CA ILE A 3 2.10 8.51 -5.98
C ILE A 3 2.75 9.88 -6.12
N THR A 4 4.02 9.93 -6.51
CA THR A 4 4.69 11.21 -6.78
C THR A 4 4.24 11.78 -8.13
N ARG A 5 4.28 13.11 -8.28
CA ARG A 5 3.95 13.78 -9.54
C ARG A 5 4.76 13.26 -10.73
N ARG A 6 6.05 12.95 -10.53
CA ARG A 6 6.91 12.37 -11.58
C ARG A 6 6.46 10.96 -11.98
N GLN A 7 6.08 10.13 -11.02
CA GLN A 7 5.52 8.81 -11.29
C GLN A 7 4.19 8.91 -12.03
N ALA A 8 3.33 9.85 -11.65
CA ALA A 8 2.04 10.07 -12.30
C ALA A 8 2.21 10.45 -13.78
N VAL A 9 3.08 11.43 -14.08
CA VAL A 9 3.35 11.86 -15.46
C VAL A 9 3.91 10.71 -16.31
N ASN A 10 4.91 9.98 -15.80
CA ASN A 10 5.51 8.87 -16.53
C ASN A 10 4.49 7.76 -16.80
N LEU A 11 3.66 7.44 -15.82
CA LEU A 11 2.62 6.42 -15.98
C LEU A 11 1.53 6.89 -16.94
N ALA A 12 1.12 8.16 -16.90
CA ALA A 12 0.10 8.71 -17.79
C ALA A 12 0.55 8.68 -19.25
N ASN A 13 1.81 9.06 -19.53
CA ASN A 13 2.37 8.95 -20.88
C ASN A 13 2.39 7.50 -21.36
N HIS A 14 2.85 6.56 -20.52
CA HIS A 14 2.88 5.15 -20.89
C HIS A 14 1.49 4.56 -21.15
N LEU A 15 0.50 4.91 -20.34
CA LEU A 15 -0.89 4.48 -20.54
C LEU A 15 -1.50 5.07 -21.82
N HIS A 16 -1.12 6.30 -22.17
CA HIS A 16 -1.52 6.92 -23.44
C HIS A 16 -0.90 6.19 -24.63
N ASP A 17 0.37 5.76 -24.54
CA ASP A 17 1.01 4.95 -25.58
C ASP A 17 0.30 3.60 -25.77
N LEU A 18 -0.15 2.98 -24.68
CA LEU A 18 -0.91 1.73 -24.73
C LEU A 18 -2.34 1.93 -25.27
N ARG A 19 -2.96 3.06 -24.94
CA ARG A 19 -4.34 3.38 -25.32
C ARG A 19 -4.49 4.86 -25.59
N GLN A 20 -4.28 5.25 -26.85
CA GLN A 20 -4.30 6.65 -27.29
C GLN A 20 -5.63 7.37 -27.02
N ALA A 21 -6.74 6.61 -26.92
CA ALA A 21 -8.04 7.16 -26.53
C ALA A 21 -8.04 7.75 -25.10
N TRP A 22 -7.12 7.32 -24.24
CA TRP A 22 -6.97 7.85 -22.89
C TRP A 22 -5.95 8.99 -22.90
N THR A 23 -6.44 10.22 -22.84
CA THR A 23 -5.58 11.39 -22.93
C THR A 23 -4.74 11.57 -21.66
N VAL A 24 -3.50 12.03 -21.80
CA VAL A 24 -2.59 12.31 -20.67
C VAL A 24 -3.24 13.24 -19.62
N PRO A 25 -3.95 14.33 -19.97
CA PRO A 25 -4.65 15.16 -18.99
C PRO A 25 -5.71 14.38 -18.20
N SER A 26 -6.50 13.53 -18.86
CA SER A 26 -7.52 12.70 -18.19
C SER A 26 -6.90 11.71 -17.20
N LEU A 27 -5.79 11.08 -17.60
CA LEU A 27 -5.04 10.15 -16.76
C LEU A 27 -4.40 10.85 -15.56
N MET A 28 -3.87 12.06 -15.74
CA MET A 28 -3.33 12.88 -14.65
C MET A 28 -4.42 13.26 -13.64
N SER A 29 -5.59 13.71 -14.11
CA SER A 29 -6.74 13.99 -13.22
C SER A 29 -7.22 12.76 -12.47
N LEU A 30 -7.16 11.57 -13.10
CA LEU A 30 -7.49 10.31 -12.44
C LEU A 30 -6.49 9.99 -11.31
N MET A 31 -5.19 10.14 -11.56
CA MET A 31 -4.16 9.89 -10.56
C MET A 31 -4.24 10.86 -9.38
N GLU A 32 -4.58 12.12 -9.63
CA GLU A 32 -4.85 13.11 -8.60
C GLU A 32 -6.07 12.72 -7.75
N LYS A 33 -7.17 12.31 -8.39
CA LYS A 33 -8.38 11.82 -7.69
C LYS A 33 -8.11 10.61 -6.79
N HIS A 34 -7.16 9.76 -7.16
CA HIS A 34 -6.83 8.51 -6.45
C HIS A 34 -5.47 8.53 -5.76
N HIS A 35 -4.90 9.72 -5.46
CA HIS A 35 -3.57 9.84 -4.87
C HIS A 35 -3.47 9.21 -3.46
N ASP A 36 -4.58 9.18 -2.72
CA ASP A 36 -4.71 8.60 -1.38
C ASP A 36 -5.04 7.10 -1.38
N HIS A 37 -5.03 6.44 -2.54
CA HIS A 37 -5.34 5.02 -2.62
C HIS A 37 -4.37 4.18 -1.76
N PRO A 38 -4.86 3.20 -0.97
CA PRO A 38 -4.02 2.46 -0.02
C PRO A 38 -3.00 1.54 -0.69
N ALA A 39 -3.27 1.10 -1.93
CA ALA A 39 -2.36 0.22 -2.66
C ALA A 39 -1.04 0.92 -3.02
N PRO A 40 0.08 0.18 -3.04
CA PRO A 40 1.37 0.73 -3.45
C PRO A 40 1.38 1.04 -4.95
N PHE A 41 2.23 1.99 -5.36
CA PHE A 41 2.34 2.42 -6.75
C PHE A 41 2.49 1.28 -7.78
N PRO A 42 3.29 0.22 -7.55
CA PRO A 42 3.39 -0.90 -8.49
C PRO A 42 2.05 -1.61 -8.76
N ASP A 43 1.21 -1.76 -7.73
CA ASP A 43 -0.10 -2.42 -7.87
C ASP A 43 -1.07 -1.54 -8.65
N ILE A 44 -1.03 -0.21 -8.41
CA ILE A 44 -1.81 0.77 -9.17
C ILE A 44 -1.38 0.80 -10.64
N ALA A 45 -0.07 0.81 -10.90
CA ALA A 45 0.47 0.77 -12.25
C ALA A 45 0.08 -0.53 -12.97
N HIS A 46 0.15 -1.67 -12.27
CA HIS A 46 -0.32 -2.95 -12.81
C HIS A 46 -1.80 -2.91 -13.18
N ALA A 47 -2.66 -2.44 -12.28
CA ALA A 47 -4.09 -2.36 -12.51
C ALA A 47 -4.43 -1.48 -13.72
N LEU A 48 -3.83 -0.30 -13.81
CA LEU A 48 -4.04 0.60 -14.93
C LEU A 48 -3.51 0.04 -16.26
N CYS A 49 -2.34 -0.59 -16.27
CA CYS A 49 -1.81 -1.23 -17.47
C CYS A 49 -2.65 -2.44 -17.91
N THR A 50 -3.21 -3.20 -16.96
CA THR A 50 -4.11 -4.33 -17.24
C THR A 50 -5.42 -3.81 -17.82
N ALA A 51 -6.00 -2.76 -17.24
CA ALA A 51 -7.19 -2.11 -17.75
C ALA A 51 -6.97 -1.48 -19.13
N ALA A 52 -5.82 -0.86 -19.38
CA ALA A 52 -5.49 -0.27 -20.68
C ALA A 52 -5.43 -1.31 -21.80
N ARG A 53 -4.96 -2.53 -21.49
CA ARG A 53 -4.86 -3.65 -22.42
C ARG A 53 -6.18 -4.38 -22.66
N ASP A 54 -7.16 -4.23 -21.78
CA ASP A 54 -8.50 -4.83 -21.92
C ASP A 54 -9.33 -4.05 -22.95
N ASP A 55 -9.61 -4.67 -24.09
CA ASP A 55 -10.36 -4.07 -25.21
C ASP A 55 -11.74 -3.55 -24.78
N LYS A 56 -12.39 -4.24 -23.84
CA LYS A 56 -13.70 -3.89 -23.26
C LYS A 56 -13.68 -2.66 -22.34
N THR A 57 -12.52 -2.23 -21.85
CA THR A 57 -12.45 -1.16 -20.85
C THR A 57 -12.35 0.22 -21.48
N ASN A 58 -13.49 0.88 -21.67
CA ASN A 58 -13.50 2.18 -22.34
C ASN A 58 -12.94 3.34 -21.52
N THR A 59 -12.95 3.25 -20.19
CA THR A 59 -12.54 4.34 -19.30
C THR A 59 -11.46 3.90 -18.32
N PRO A 60 -10.46 4.77 -18.04
CA PRO A 60 -9.36 4.41 -17.14
C PRO A 60 -9.81 4.29 -15.68
N GLY A 61 -10.90 4.96 -15.30
CA GLY A 61 -11.48 4.88 -13.96
C GLY A 61 -11.99 3.48 -13.58
N LEU A 62 -12.30 2.63 -14.56
CA LEU A 62 -12.76 1.26 -14.29
C LEU A 62 -11.71 0.43 -13.56
N ALA A 63 -10.42 0.75 -13.73
CA ALA A 63 -9.32 0.10 -13.02
C ALA A 63 -9.47 0.18 -11.49
N PHE A 64 -10.10 1.23 -10.97
CA PHE A 64 -10.31 1.43 -9.53
C PHE A 64 -11.64 0.86 -9.02
N GLN A 65 -12.52 0.41 -9.93
CA GLN A 65 -13.84 -0.13 -9.59
C GLN A 65 -13.87 -1.65 -9.70
N ASP A 66 -13.06 -2.22 -10.61
CA ASP A 66 -13.08 -3.63 -10.94
C ASP A 66 -11.86 -4.37 -10.37
N PRO A 67 -12.06 -5.29 -9.41
CA PRO A 67 -10.99 -6.08 -8.81
C PRO A 67 -10.19 -6.92 -9.81
N ARG A 68 -10.73 -7.24 -10.99
CA ARG A 68 -10.08 -8.14 -11.96
C ARG A 68 -8.76 -7.59 -12.52
N PHE A 69 -8.56 -6.28 -12.46
CA PHE A 69 -7.34 -5.64 -12.95
C PHE A 69 -6.20 -5.67 -11.94
N TRP A 70 -6.52 -5.90 -10.67
CA TRP A 70 -5.54 -5.88 -9.61
C TRP A 70 -4.76 -7.19 -9.57
N PRO A 71 -3.45 -7.14 -9.26
CA PRO A 71 -2.66 -8.34 -9.12
C PRO A 71 -3.29 -9.23 -8.05
N ARG A 72 -3.35 -10.55 -8.28
CA ARG A 72 -3.96 -11.52 -7.35
C ARG A 72 -3.33 -11.47 -5.94
N ALA A 73 -2.05 -11.12 -5.86
CA ALA A 73 -1.33 -10.85 -4.60
C ALA A 73 -1.81 -9.61 -3.82
N ALA A 74 -2.60 -8.71 -4.42
CA ALA A 74 -3.28 -7.60 -3.76
C ALA A 74 -4.73 -7.96 -3.38
N ALA A 75 -5.38 -8.87 -4.11
CA ALA A 75 -6.69 -9.40 -3.76
C ALA A 75 -6.63 -10.38 -2.56
N ASP A 76 -5.54 -11.13 -2.42
CA ASP A 76 -5.36 -12.18 -1.40
C ASP A 76 -4.56 -11.73 -0.16
N LYS A 77 -4.18 -10.46 -0.02
CA LYS A 77 -3.51 -9.99 1.21
C LYS A 77 -4.58 -9.73 2.26
N PRO A 78 -4.71 -10.57 3.32
CA PRO A 78 -5.54 -10.18 4.45
C PRO A 78 -5.00 -8.86 4.97
N ALA A 79 -5.89 -7.91 5.26
CA ALA A 79 -5.53 -6.77 6.07
C ALA A 79 -4.90 -7.33 7.35
N GLY A 80 -3.58 -7.23 7.50
CA GLY A 80 -2.93 -7.82 8.65
C GLY A 80 -3.49 -7.15 9.90
N ALA A 81 -3.77 -7.93 10.94
CA ALA A 81 -4.27 -7.36 12.18
C ALA A 81 -3.27 -6.30 12.68
N ARG A 82 -3.78 -5.10 12.97
CA ARG A 82 -2.99 -4.04 13.63
C ARG A 82 -2.45 -4.59 14.95
N CYS A 83 -1.25 -4.14 15.31
CA CYS A 83 -0.70 -4.48 16.62
C CYS A 83 -1.57 -3.80 17.70
N PRO A 84 -2.06 -4.52 18.72
CA PRO A 84 -2.88 -3.92 19.77
C PRO A 84 -2.11 -2.92 20.64
N ILE A 85 -0.78 -2.99 20.66
CA ILE A 85 0.11 -2.09 21.44
C ILE A 85 0.57 -0.89 20.62
N HIS A 86 0.72 -1.09 19.31
CA HIS A 86 1.12 -0.06 18.36
C HIS A 86 0.01 0.09 17.32
N PRO A 87 -1.16 0.64 17.69
CA PRO A 87 -2.33 0.69 16.81
C PRO A 87 -2.12 1.62 15.61
N ASP A 88 -1.16 2.53 15.69
CA ASP A 88 -0.77 3.45 14.62
C ASP A 88 0.20 2.83 13.60
N ASP A 89 0.78 1.66 13.92
CA ASP A 89 1.66 0.96 13.01
C ASP A 89 0.90 0.29 11.86
N ARG A 90 1.56 0.17 10.71
CA ARG A 90 0.91 -0.34 9.49
C ARG A 90 0.48 -1.81 9.65
N PRO A 91 -0.77 -2.15 9.23
CA PRO A 91 -1.32 -3.49 9.34
C PRO A 91 -0.64 -4.52 8.42
N ASP A 92 0.07 -4.08 7.39
CA ASP A 92 0.52 -4.91 6.26
C ASP A 92 1.85 -5.66 6.50
N ARG A 93 2.31 -5.78 7.76
CA ARG A 93 3.61 -6.36 8.08
C ARG A 93 3.51 -7.58 8.99
N LYS A 94 4.35 -8.59 8.71
CA LYS A 94 4.56 -9.74 9.61
C LYS A 94 5.01 -9.28 11.00
N TRP A 95 5.83 -8.22 11.06
CA TRP A 95 6.34 -7.62 12.28
C TRP A 95 5.92 -6.14 12.37
N CYS A 96 5.31 -5.75 13.48
CA CYS A 96 5.06 -4.35 13.80
C CYS A 96 6.42 -3.67 14.11
N PRO A 97 6.72 -2.51 13.48
CA PRO A 97 7.95 -1.75 13.74
C PRO A 97 8.22 -1.48 15.21
N GLY A 98 7.22 -1.06 15.99
CA GLY A 98 7.36 -0.81 17.43
C GLY A 98 7.85 -2.03 18.20
N CYS A 99 7.12 -3.15 18.13
CA CYS A 99 7.52 -4.40 18.79
C CYS A 99 8.88 -4.91 18.30
N ARG A 100 9.21 -4.74 17.03
CA ARG A 100 10.51 -5.14 16.49
C ARG A 100 11.65 -4.30 17.08
N SER A 101 11.46 -3.00 17.22
CA SER A 101 12.43 -2.11 17.85
C SER A 101 12.66 -2.47 19.32
N GLU A 102 11.59 -2.77 20.07
CA GLU A 102 11.70 -3.21 21.48
C GLU A 102 12.46 -4.53 21.62
N ILE A 103 12.25 -5.48 20.70
CA ILE A 103 13.00 -6.75 20.69
C ILE A 103 14.48 -6.53 20.36
N ILE A 104 14.78 -5.71 19.35
CA ILE A 104 16.17 -5.40 18.96
C ILE A 104 16.91 -4.67 20.08
N THR A 105 16.22 -3.79 20.81
CA THR A 105 16.79 -3.00 21.93
C THR A 105 16.82 -3.76 23.25
N GLY A 106 16.31 -5.01 23.28
CA GLY A 106 16.28 -5.84 24.49
C GLY A 106 15.22 -5.43 25.52
N MET A 107 14.36 -4.45 25.20
CA MET A 107 13.26 -4.03 26.07
C MET A 107 12.13 -5.05 26.13
N ARG A 108 12.07 -5.97 25.15
CA ARG A 108 11.04 -7.01 25.06
C ARG A 108 11.64 -8.33 24.58
N PRO A 109 11.24 -9.49 25.14
CA PRO A 109 11.63 -10.79 24.61
C PRO A 109 10.95 -11.10 23.26
N GLU A 110 11.65 -11.83 22.37
CA GLU A 110 11.17 -12.17 21.02
C GLU A 110 9.83 -12.94 21.02
N THR A 111 9.59 -13.69 22.10
CA THR A 111 8.37 -14.49 22.30
C THR A 111 7.11 -13.66 22.53
N HIS A 112 7.24 -12.39 22.95
CA HIS A 112 6.12 -11.53 23.34
C HIS A 112 5.74 -10.50 22.27
N HIS A 113 5.87 -10.86 20.98
CA HIS A 113 5.44 -10.01 19.88
C HIS A 113 3.91 -9.81 19.88
N ARG A 114 3.44 -8.57 19.68
CA ARG A 114 2.00 -8.20 19.67
C ARG A 114 1.22 -8.53 20.96
N GLN A 115 1.90 -8.84 22.07
CA GLN A 115 1.31 -9.12 23.37
C GLN A 115 1.77 -8.10 24.39
N HIS A 116 0.91 -7.70 25.34
CA HIS A 116 1.33 -6.75 26.38
C HIS A 116 2.52 -7.34 27.15
N TYR A 117 3.58 -6.54 27.33
CA TYR A 117 4.76 -6.93 28.08
C TYR A 117 5.11 -5.80 29.04
N GLU A 118 4.97 -6.07 30.33
CA GLU A 118 5.54 -5.24 31.39
C GLU A 118 6.92 -5.82 31.74
N PRO A 119 8.00 -5.03 31.63
CA PRO A 119 9.30 -5.44 32.15
C PRO A 119 9.18 -5.67 33.66
N LEU A 120 9.63 -6.83 34.14
CA LEU A 120 9.56 -7.18 35.57
C LEU A 120 10.52 -6.38 36.44
N ASP A 121 11.45 -5.60 35.87
CA ASP A 121 12.41 -4.80 36.62
C ASP A 121 12.47 -3.38 36.03
N GLY A 122 11.73 -2.45 36.62
CA GLY A 122 12.08 -1.04 36.55
C GLY A 122 13.38 -0.81 37.33
N PRO A 123 14.26 0.12 36.92
CA PRO A 123 15.44 0.43 37.72
C PRO A 123 14.99 0.87 39.13
N GLU A 124 15.56 0.24 40.16
CA GLU A 124 15.43 0.72 41.54
C GLU A 124 15.73 2.24 41.55
N PRO A 125 14.83 3.07 42.10
CA PRO A 125 15.13 4.48 42.27
C PRO A 125 16.28 4.60 43.29
N ALA A 126 17.39 5.21 42.84
CA ALA A 126 18.51 5.60 43.69
C ALA A 126 18.17 6.76 44.63
#